data_AF-A0A3P6CT65-F1
#
_entry.id   AF-A0A3P6CT65-F1
#
_cell.length_a   1.000
_cell.length_b   1.000
_cell.length_c   1.000
_cell.angle_alpha   90.00
_cell.angle_beta   90.00
_cell.angle_gamma   90.00
#
_symmetry.space_group_name_H-M   'P 1'
#
loop_
_entity.id
_entity.type
_entity.pdbx_description
1 polymer ?
#
loop_
_entity_poly.entity_id
_entity_poly.type
_entity_poly.pdbx_seq_one_letter_code
_entity_poly.pdbx_strand_id
1 'polypeptide(L)' 'MGWWRKKNTEEADVKKRLVQANGEVVLEKLIEYCNGKSNLIKTFSASQILRATDNFSHNNSLILHATGSYQCYKGM' A
#
# COMPACT_ATOMS: atom_id res chain seq x y z
N MET A 1 0.89 -30.39 -5.10
CA MET A 1 0.96 -29.51 -3.92
C MET A 1 2.20 -28.60 -3.86
N GLY A 2 3.37 -29.01 -4.37
CA GLY A 2 4.61 -28.20 -4.27
C GLY A 2 4.62 -26.87 -5.05
N TRP A 3 3.99 -26.81 -6.23
CA TRP A 3 3.96 -25.59 -7.06
C TRP A 3 3.22 -24.42 -6.38
N TRP A 4 2.04 -24.67 -5.81
CA TRP A 4 1.28 -23.66 -5.06
C TRP A 4 2.05 -23.10 -3.87
N ARG A 5 2.79 -23.97 -3.15
CA ARG A 5 3.65 -23.54 -2.04
C ARG A 5 4.78 -22.64 -2.52
N LYS A 6 5.45 -23.02 -3.62
CA LYS A 6 6.53 -22.22 -4.24
C LYS A 6 6.03 -20.83 -4.69
N LYS A 7 4.89 -20.77 -5.37
CA LYS A 7 4.27 -19.52 -5.81
C LYS A 7 3.94 -18.58 -4.65
N ASN A 8 3.37 -19.12 -3.56
CA ASN A 8 3.07 -18.33 -2.36
C ASN A 8 4.34 -17.78 -1.69
N THR A 9 5.44 -18.54 -1.70
CA THR A 9 6.72 -18.08 -1.17
C THR A 9 7.30 -16.93 -2.00
N GLU A 10 7.26 -17.04 -3.33
CA GLU A 10 7.76 -15.98 -4.23
C GLU A 10 6.95 -14.68 -4.07
N GLU A 11 5.63 -14.76 -4.00
CA GLU A 11 4.78 -13.58 -3.76
C GLU A 11 5.04 -12.93 -2.39
N ALA A 12 5.29 -13.73 -1.36
CA ALA A 12 5.63 -13.24 -0.02
C ALA A 12 7.00 -12.53 -0.02
N ASP A 13 7.98 -13.09 -0.72
CA ASP A 13 9.32 -12.49 -0.84
C ASP A 13 9.28 -11.16 -1.60
N VAL A 14 8.49 -11.08 -2.68
CA VAL A 14 8.28 -9.82 -3.42
C VAL A 14 7.65 -8.77 -2.50
N LYS A 15 6.59 -9.12 -1.75
CA LYS A 15 5.96 -8.18 -0.80
C LYS A 15 6.94 -7.70 0.26
N LYS A 16 7.77 -8.61 0.81
CA LYS A 16 8.80 -8.26 1.81
C LYS A 16 9.81 -7.27 1.24
N ARG A 17 10.29 -7.49 0.01
CA ARG A 17 11.22 -6.57 -0.68
C ARG A 17 10.61 -5.19 -0.90
N LEU A 18 9.34 -5.13 -1.33
CA LEU A 18 8.63 -3.86 -1.54
C LEU A 18 8.44 -3.08 -0.23
N VAL A 19 8.07 -3.76 0.86
CA VAL A 19 7.94 -3.12 2.18
C VAL A 19 9.28 -2.55 2.65
N GLN A 20 10.37 -3.29 2.46
CA GLN A 20 11.71 -2.84 2.84
C GLN A 20 12.15 -1.62 2.03
N ALA A 21 12.13 -1.72 0.69
CA ALA A 21 12.61 -0.65 -0.19
C ALA A 21 11.78 0.64 -0.03
N ASN A 22 10.46 0.53 0.05
CA ASN A 22 9.60 1.71 0.21
C ASN A 22 9.67 2.27 1.64
N GLY A 23 9.76 1.40 2.64
CA GLY A 23 9.84 1.79 4.05
C GLY A 23 11.13 2.54 4.37
N GLU A 24 12.25 2.15 3.75
CA GLU A 24 13.54 2.84 3.85
C GLU A 24 13.43 4.29 3.38
N VAL A 25 12.88 4.52 2.18
CA VAL A 25 12.67 5.87 1.63
C VAL A 25 11.76 6.71 2.51
N VAL A 26 10.66 6.15 3.01
CA VAL A 26 9.74 6.86 3.91
C VAL A 26 10.44 7.24 5.21
N LEU A 27 11.24 6.35 5.80
CA LEU A 27 11.95 6.60 7.05
C LEU A 27 13.02 7.67 6.89
N GLU A 28 13.82 7.61 5.81
CA GLU A 28 14.85 8.62 5.51
C GLU A 28 14.22 10.02 5.43
N LYS A 29 13.13 10.17 4.67
CA LYS A 29 12.43 11.45 4.53
C LYS A 29 11.77 11.92 5.83
N LEU A 30 11.28 11.01 6.66
CA LEU A 30 10.73 11.36 7.97
C LEU A 30 11.80 11.88 8.93
N ILE A 31 12.99 11.30 8.89
CA ILE A 31 14.14 11.77 9.67
C ILE A 31 14.60 13.14 9.16
N GLU A 32 14.77 13.28 7.84
CA GLU A 32 15.21 14.51 7.19
C GLU A 32 14.27 15.69 7.48
N TYR A 33 12.97 15.52 7.27
CA TYR A 33 12.01 16.64 7.37
C TYR A 33 11.38 16.82 8.75
N CYS A 34 11.32 15.77 9.56
CA CYS A 34 10.58 15.79 10.83
C CYS A 34 11.39 15.30 12.03
N ASN A 35 12.70 15.08 11.88
CA ASN A 35 13.57 14.52 12.92
C ASN A 35 12.99 13.21 13.49
N GLY A 36 12.39 12.41 12.60
CA GLY A 36 11.79 11.11 12.90
C GLY A 36 10.46 11.19 13.66
N LYS A 37 9.96 12.38 13.98
CA LYS A 37 8.66 12.56 14.66
C LYS A 37 7.54 12.57 13.63
N SER A 38 6.45 11.89 13.92
CA SER A 38 5.24 11.89 13.09
C SER A 38 3.99 11.75 13.93
N ASN A 39 2.85 12.13 13.35
CA ASN A 39 1.56 11.68 13.86
C ASN A 39 1.46 10.16 13.71
N LEU A 40 0.62 9.51 14.51
CA LEU A 40 0.45 8.05 14.47
C LEU A 40 0.15 7.54 13.05
N ILE A 41 1.14 6.92 12.41
CA ILE A 41 1.00 6.25 11.11
C ILE A 41 0.46 4.84 11.35
N LYS A 42 -0.72 4.55 10.83
CA LYS A 42 -1.34 3.22 10.92
C LYS A 42 -0.89 2.34 9.76
N THR A 43 -0.63 1.07 10.05
CA THR A 43 -0.43 0.05 9.04
C THR A 43 -1.74 -0.70 8.80
N PHE A 44 -2.04 -0.97 7.53
CA PHE A 44 -3.22 -1.72 7.12
C PHE A 44 -2.79 -2.92 6.27
N SER A 45 -3.55 -4.00 6.32
CA SER A 45 -3.33 -5.12 5.42
C SER A 45 -3.82 -4.79 4.00
N ALA A 46 -3.24 -5.46 3.00
CA ALA A 46 -3.74 -5.37 1.63
C ALA A 46 -5.24 -5.75 1.54
N SER A 47 -5.70 -6.73 2.32
CA SER A 47 -7.10 -7.15 2.32
C SER A 47 -8.06 -6.12 2.94
N GLN A 48 -7.60 -5.31 3.90
CA GLN A 48 -8.38 -4.20 4.43
C GLN A 48 -8.56 -3.11 3.37
N ILE A 49 -7.47 -2.75 2.67
CA ILE A 49 -7.51 -1.75 1.60
C ILE A 49 -8.41 -2.20 0.46
N LEU A 50 -8.22 -3.44 -0.04
CA LEU A 50 -9.03 -4.00 -1.12
C LEU A 50 -10.52 -4.04 -0.76
N ARG A 51 -10.85 -4.40 0.48
CA ARG A 51 -12.25 -4.42 0.93
C ARG A 51 -12.83 -3.01 1.04
N ALA A 52 -12.07 -2.07 1.60
CA ALA A 52 -12.53 -0.69 1.76
C ALA A 52 -12.80 -0.02 0.40
N THR A 53 -11.99 -0.30 -0.62
CA THR A 53 -12.11 0.30 -1.95
C THR A 53 -12.99 -0.47 -2.92
N ASP A 54 -13.63 -1.57 -2.49
CA ASP A 54 -14.29 -2.54 -3.39
C ASP A 54 -13.38 -2.94 -4.56
N ASN A 55 -12.18 -3.43 -4.23
CA ASN A 55 -11.14 -3.81 -5.18
C ASN A 55 -10.81 -2.69 -6.20
N PHE A 56 -10.73 -1.45 -5.71
CA PHE A 56 -10.49 -0.26 -6.54
C PHE A 56 -11.54 -0.06 -7.64
N SER A 57 -12.80 -0.39 -7.35
CA SER A 57 -13.94 -0.21 -8.27
C SER A 57 -14.10 1.25 -8.69
N HIS A 58 -14.39 1.48 -9.97
CA HIS A 58 -14.65 2.82 -10.49
C HIS A 58 -15.85 3.49 -9.82
N ASN A 59 -16.84 2.70 -9.36
CA ASN A 59 -18.00 3.22 -8.64
C ASN A 59 -17.64 3.81 -7.27
N ASN A 60 -16.53 3.35 -6.66
CA ASN A 60 -16.01 3.90 -5.41
C ASN A 60 -14.97 5.00 -5.65
N SER A 61 -14.66 5.31 -6.90
CA SER A 61 -13.78 6.42 -7.24
C SER A 61 -14.45 7.77 -6.92
N LEU A 62 -13.74 8.62 -6.18
CA LEU A 62 -14.22 9.97 -5.85
C LEU A 62 -13.99 10.98 -6.99
N ILE A 63 -13.09 10.66 -7.93
CA ILE A 63 -12.76 11.53 -9.06
C ILE A 63 -12.88 10.70 -10.34
N LEU A 64 -13.76 11.11 -11.26
CA LEU A 64 -14.02 10.38 -12.51
C LEU A 64 -12.84 10.43 -13.49
N HIS A 65 -12.02 11.48 -13.41
CA HIS A 65 -10.79 11.64 -14.19
C HIS A 65 -9.59 11.70 -13.24
N ALA A 66 -8.63 10.80 -13.41
CA ALA A 66 -7.38 10.85 -12.67
C ALA A 66 -6.63 12.15 -13.02
N THR A 67 -6.80 13.20 -12.22
CA THR A 67 -6.05 14.44 -12.38
C THR A 67 -4.71 14.27 -11.67
N GLY A 68 -3.74 13.63 -12.33
CA GLY A 68 -2.36 13.49 -11.83
C GLY A 68 -1.91 12.04 -11.60
N SER A 69 -0.96 11.86 -10.68
CA SER A 69 -0.31 10.57 -10.38
C SER A 69 -1.04 9.70 -9.36
N TYR A 70 -2.26 10.06 -8.95
CA TYR A 70 -3.02 9.36 -7.91
C TYR A 70 -4.52 9.31 -8.20
N GLN A 71 -5.22 8.39 -7.53
CA GLN A 71 -6.67 8.20 -7.60
C GLN A 71 -7.25 8.15 -6.19
N CYS A 72 -8.36 8.83 -5.95
CA CYS A 72 -9.04 8.86 -4.66
C CYS A 72 -10.25 7.92 -4.67
N TYR A 73 -10.42 7.14 -3.61
CA TYR A 73 -11.54 6.20 -3.43
C TYR A 73 -12.27 6.47 -2.12
N LYS A 74 -13.58 6.25 -2.12
CA LYS A 74 -14.40 6.19 -0.91
C LYS A 74 -14.18 4.85 -0.21
N GLY A 75 -14.09 4.86 1.12
CA GLY A 75 -14.19 3.65 1.93
C GLY A 75 -15.65 3.23 2.09
N MET A 76 -15.94 1.93 1.92
CA MET A 76 -17.22 1.34 2.31
C MET A 76 -17.50 1.47 3.81
#